data_AF-A0A7C1VLV8-F1
#
_entry.id   AF-A0A7C1VLV8-F1
#
_cell.length_a   1.000
_cell.length_b   1.000
_cell.length_c   1.000
_cell.angle_alpha   90.00
_cell.angle_beta   90.00
_cell.angle_gamma   90.00
#
_symmetry.space_group_name_H-M   'P 1'
#
loop_
_entity.id
_entity.type
_entity.pdbx_description
1 polymer ?
#
loop_
_entity_poly.entity_id
_entity_poly.type
_entity_poly.pdbx_seq_one_letter_code
_entity_poly.pdbx_strand_id
1 'polypeptide(L)' 'MILSLRIRELQFLITELNERQRVGLKTIFEKGKITNADYAKMFKISRNTATNDLSNLVEKGLIKRVGRGRGSYYAPEI' A
#
# COMPACT_ATOMS: atom_id res chain seq x y z
N MET A 1 9.82 11.41 22.87
CA MET A 1 10.83 10.49 22.28
C MET A 1 10.23 9.45 21.31
N ILE A 2 9.07 8.84 21.61
CA ILE A 2 8.47 7.77 20.76
C ILE A 2 7.95 8.29 19.40
N LEU A 3 7.25 9.44 19.37
CA LEU A 3 6.68 10.00 18.13
C LEU A 3 7.75 10.32 17.06
N SER A 4 8.90 10.86 17.48
CA SER A 4 10.01 11.19 16.58
C SER A 4 10.68 9.96 15.99
N LEU A 5 10.71 8.83 16.71
CA LEU A 5 11.26 7.58 16.19
C LEU A 5 10.34 6.99 15.12
N ARG A 6 9.02 7.00 15.39
CA ARG A 6 8.01 6.53 14.44
C ARG A 6 8.00 7.34 13.14
N ILE A 7 8.12 8.66 13.22
CA ILE A 7 8.19 9.53 12.02
C ILE A 7 9.42 9.18 11.17
N ARG A 8 10.59 8.98 11.80
CA ARG A 8 11.83 8.61 11.09
C ARG A 8 11.72 7.23 10.43
N GLU A 9 11.13 6.27 11.12
CA GLU A 9 10.86 4.92 10.59
C GLU A 9 9.94 5.00 9.36
N LEU A 10 8.84 5.75 9.44
CA LEU A 10 7.93 5.95 8.30
C LEU A 10 8.63 6.63 7.12
N GLN A 11 9.42 7.67 7.38
CA GLN A 11 10.20 8.33 6.32
C GLN A 11 11.19 7.37 5.65
N PHE A 12 11.92 6.57 6.44
CA PHE A 12 12.82 5.56 5.92
C PHE A 12 12.07 4.54 5.04
N LEU A 13 10.95 3.98 5.53
CA LEU A 13 10.15 3.04 4.74
C LEU A 13 9.65 3.62 3.42
N ILE A 14 9.22 4.90 3.41
CA ILE A 14 8.76 5.59 2.19
C ILE A 14 9.90 5.75 1.17
N THR A 15 11.15 5.95 1.62
CA THR A 15 12.30 6.05 0.72
C THR A 15 12.64 4.74 0.03
N GLU A 16 12.39 3.59 0.67
CA GLU A 16 12.62 2.26 0.08
C GLU A 16 11.55 1.84 -0.94
N LEU A 17 10.40 2.51 -0.96
CA LEU A 17 9.34 2.19 -1.89
C LEU A 17 9.76 2.48 -3.33
N ASN A 18 9.28 1.68 -4.29
CA ASN A 18 9.36 2.06 -5.69
C ASN A 18 8.30 3.14 -6.04
N GLU A 19 8.37 3.69 -7.24
CA GLU A 19 7.47 4.76 -7.69
C GLU A 19 5.99 4.34 -7.64
N ARG A 20 5.66 3.14 -8.13
CA ARG A 20 4.27 2.64 -8.11
C ARG A 20 3.75 2.50 -6.70
N GLN A 21 4.58 1.98 -5.79
CA GLN A 21 4.23 1.83 -4.38
C GLN A 21 3.99 3.18 -3.70
N ARG A 22 4.80 4.21 -3.97
CA ARG A 22 4.56 5.56 -3.44
C ARG A 22 3.25 6.16 -3.95
N VAL A 23 3.01 6.10 -5.26
CA VAL A 23 1.77 6.62 -5.87
C VAL A 23 0.56 5.83 -5.40
N GLY A 24 0.70 4.51 -5.29
CA GLY A 24 -0.33 3.61 -4.80
C GLY A 24 -0.69 3.85 -3.34
N LEU A 25 0.32 4.01 -2.47
CA LEU A 25 0.13 4.37 -1.07
C LEU A 25 -0.64 5.67 -0.95
N LYS A 26 -0.20 6.73 -1.64
CA LYS A 26 -0.91 8.02 -1.68
C LYS A 26 -2.37 7.84 -2.11
N THR A 27 -2.60 7.08 -3.19
CA THR A 27 -3.96 6.87 -3.72
C THR A 27 -4.86 6.11 -2.74
N ILE A 28 -4.31 5.15 -1.97
CA ILE A 28 -5.07 4.42 -0.94
C ILE A 28 -5.52 5.35 0.18
N PHE A 29 -4.65 6.27 0.62
CA PHE A 29 -4.99 7.28 1.62
C PHE A 29 -6.02 8.30 1.10
N GLU A 30 -5.93 8.69 -0.17
CA GLU A 30 -6.89 9.61 -0.79
C GLU A 30 -8.27 8.97 -1.03
N LYS A 31 -8.32 7.72 -1.51
CA LYS A 31 -9.58 7.03 -1.85
C LYS A 31 -10.18 6.24 -0.68
N GLY A 32 -9.43 6.02 0.38
CA GLY A 32 -9.80 5.18 1.53
C GLY A 32 -9.75 3.67 1.26
N LYS A 33 -9.86 3.22 0.01
CA LYS A 33 -9.66 1.82 -0.38
C LYS A 33 -9.32 1.64 -1.86
N ILE A 34 -8.60 0.58 -2.18
CA ILE A 34 -8.44 0.08 -3.57
C ILE A 34 -8.48 -1.44 -3.60
N THR A 35 -8.87 -2.03 -4.73
CA THR A 35 -8.67 -3.46 -4.98
C THR A 35 -7.37 -3.74 -5.73
N ASN A 36 -6.93 -4.99 -5.75
CA ASN A 36 -5.81 -5.42 -6.60
C ASN A 36 -6.06 -5.09 -8.09
N ALA A 37 -7.31 -5.24 -8.55
CA ALA A 37 -7.69 -4.93 -9.92
C ALA A 37 -7.57 -3.43 -10.23
N ASP A 38 -7.95 -2.56 -9.29
CA ASP A 38 -7.80 -1.10 -9.44
C ASP A 38 -6.32 -0.71 -9.58
N TYR A 39 -5.46 -1.28 -8.72
CA TYR A 39 -4.02 -1.04 -8.74
C TYR A 39 -3.39 -1.53 -10.04
N ALA A 40 -3.70 -2.77 -10.44
CA ALA A 40 -3.20 -3.39 -11.67
C ALA A 40 -3.60 -2.55 -12.90
N LYS A 41 -4.84 -2.05 -12.95
CA LYS A 41 -5.34 -1.18 -14.02
C LYS A 41 -4.65 0.18 -14.03
N MET A 42 -4.45 0.78 -12.86
CA MET A 42 -3.81 2.09 -12.71
C MET A 42 -2.40 2.12 -13.28
N PHE A 43 -1.61 1.07 -13.04
CA PHE A 43 -0.22 0.98 -13.49
C PHE A 43 -0.01 0.10 -14.72
N LYS A 44 -1.07 -0.45 -15.31
CA LYS A 44 -1.03 -1.37 -16.46
C LYS A 44 -0.08 -2.56 -16.24
N ILE A 45 -0.15 -3.17 -15.06
CA ILE A 45 0.66 -4.32 -14.65
C ILE A 45 -0.20 -5.58 -14.46
N SER A 46 0.45 -6.74 -14.34
CA SER A 46 -0.24 -7.97 -13.99
C SER A 46 -0.85 -7.89 -12.58
N ARG A 47 -1.92 -8.64 -12.32
CA ARG A 47 -2.48 -8.80 -10.97
C ARG A 47 -1.46 -9.36 -9.97
N ASN A 48 -0.54 -10.21 -10.44
CA ASN A 48 0.49 -10.80 -9.59
C ASN A 48 1.51 -9.74 -9.14
N THR A 49 1.94 -8.87 -10.07
CA THR A 49 2.80 -7.72 -9.74
C THR A 49 2.09 -6.75 -8.79
N ALA A 50 0.80 -6.48 -9.01
CA ALA A 50 0.00 -5.67 -8.10
C ALA A 50 -0.13 -6.32 -6.70
N THR A 51 -0.27 -7.65 -6.63
CA THR A 51 -0.29 -8.37 -5.35
C THR A 51 1.03 -8.19 -4.63
N ASN A 52 2.16 -8.36 -5.32
CA ASN A 52 3.49 -8.21 -4.71
C ASN A 52 3.71 -6.78 -4.20
N ASP A 53 3.41 -5.76 -5.01
CA ASP A 53 3.54 -4.36 -4.61
C ASP A 53 2.69 -4.06 -3.36
N LEU A 54 1.43 -4.49 -3.34
CA LEU A 54 0.47 -4.24 -2.25
C LEU A 54 0.77 -5.07 -1.00
N SER A 55 1.19 -6.33 -1.15
CA SER A 55 1.61 -7.16 -0.02
C SER A 55 2.85 -6.58 0.65
N ASN A 56 3.81 -6.06 -0.12
CA ASN A 56 4.97 -5.39 0.45
C ASN A 56 4.61 -4.14 1.27
N LEU A 57 3.60 -3.37 0.84
CA LEU A 57 3.07 -2.25 1.63
C LEU A 57 2.37 -2.71 2.91
N VAL A 58 1.67 -3.85 2.87
CA VAL A 58 1.05 -4.46 4.06
C VAL A 58 2.11 -4.98 5.05
N GLU A 59 3.13 -5.67 4.56
CA GLU A 59 4.25 -6.17 5.37
C GLU A 59 5.02 -5.05 6.07
N LYS A 60 5.16 -3.90 5.40
CA LYS A 60 5.74 -2.68 5.99
C LYS A 60 4.79 -1.94 6.95
N GLY A 61 3.55 -2.43 7.13
CA GLY A 61 2.56 -1.82 8.03
C GLY A 61 2.04 -0.46 7.57
N LEU A 62 2.18 -0.14 6.28
CA LEU A 62 1.77 1.16 5.72
C LEU A 62 0.29 1.17 5.29
N ILE A 63 -0.28 0.00 5.01
CA ILE A 63 -1.68 -0.23 4.68
C ILE A 63 -2.12 -1.58 5.27
N LYS A 64 -3.42 -1.83 5.31
CA LYS A 64 -3.97 -3.15 5.64
C LYS A 64 -4.76 -3.76 4.48
N ARG A 65 -4.78 -5.08 4.46
CA ARG A 65 -5.69 -5.87 3.61
C ARG A 65 -6.96 -6.22 4.39
N VAL A 66 -8.11 -5.91 3.82
CA VAL A 66 -9.43 -6.23 4.39
C VAL A 66 -10.11 -7.31 3.56
N GLY A 67 -10.67 -8.33 4.23
CA GLY A 67 -11.39 -9.43 3.62
C GLY A 67 -10.54 -10.60 3.10
N ARG A 68 -11.20 -11.70 2.73
CA ARG A 68 -10.59 -12.91 2.12
C ARG A 68 -11.30 -13.23 0.80
N GLY A 69 -10.55 -13.46 -0.27
CA GLY A 69 -11.09 -13.82 -1.59
C GLY A 69 -11.59 -12.64 -2.43
N ARG A 70 -12.66 -12.85 -3.22
CA ARG A 70 -13.14 -11.95 -4.29
C ARG A 70 -13.54 -10.54 -3.83
N GLY A 71 -13.79 -10.34 -2.54
CA GLY A 71 -14.13 -9.04 -1.95
C GLY A 71 -12.96 -8.33 -1.27
N SER A 72 -11.73 -8.83 -1.37
CA SER A 72 -10.61 -8.23 -0.65
C SER A 72 -10.16 -6.91 -1.25
N TYR A 73 -9.87 -5.94 -0.38
CA TYR A 73 -9.33 -4.64 -0.75
C TYR A 73 -8.23 -4.22 0.21
N TYR A 74 -7.55 -3.13 -0.11
CA TYR A 74 -6.49 -2.53 0.67
C TYR A 74 -6.91 -1.12 1.09
N ALA A 75 -6.64 -0.76 2.35
CA ALA A 75 -7.07 0.49 2.95
C ALA A 75 -5.97 1.05 3.88
N PRO A 76 -6.00 2.34 4.25
CA PRO A 76 -5.07 2.89 5.23
C PRO A 76 -5.06 2.08 6.52
N GLU A 77 -3.86 1.84 7.06
CA GLU A 77 -3.70 1.40 8.43
C GLU A 77 -3.66 2.66 9.31
N ILE A 78 -4.70 2.83 10.13
CA ILE A 78 -4.93 3.98 11.02
C ILE A 78 -4.89 3.46 12.45
#